data_AF-A0A0N9VTL0-F1
#
_entry.id   AF-A0A0N9VTL0-F1
#
_cell.length_a   1.000
_cell.length_b   1.000
_cell.length_c   1.000
_cell.angle_alpha   90.00
_cell.angle_beta   90.00
_cell.angle_gamma   90.00
#
_symmetry.space_group_name_H-M   'P 1'
#
loop_
_entity.id
_entity.type
_entity.pdbx_description
1 polymer ?
#
loop_
_entity_poly.entity_id
_entity_poly.type
_entity_poly.pdbx_seq_one_letter_code
_entity_poly.pdbx_strand_id
1 'polypeptide(L)' 'MKVYRFITGKDDAKFCARVTKALNEGYELYGLPTMTFNGTDVIVGQAVMKEQVEEADVPQGLKDELEKL' A
#
# COMPACT_ATOMS: atom_id res chain seq x y z
N MET A 1 -5.90 -15.79 -0.70
CA MET A 1 -4.88 -15.36 0.30
C MET A 1 -5.18 -13.95 0.80
N LYS A 2 -4.44 -13.42 1.79
CA LYS A 2 -4.54 -12.02 2.22
C LYS A 2 -3.32 -11.26 1.70
N VAL A 3 -3.54 -10.13 1.03
CA VAL A 3 -2.46 -9.30 0.49
C VAL A 3 -2.33 -8.05 1.33
N TYR A 4 -1.11 -7.74 1.73
CA TYR A 4 -0.76 -6.51 2.44
C TYR A 4 0.13 -5.64 1.57
N ARG A 5 -0.13 -4.34 1.57
CA ARG A 5 0.72 -3.35 0.93
C ARG A 5 0.86 -2.11 1.82
N PHE A 6 2.09 -1.67 2.02
CA PHE A 6 2.38 -0.42 2.71
C PHE A 6 2.76 0.66 1.69
N ILE A 7 1.92 1.67 1.53
CA ILE A 7 2.16 2.79 0.61
C ILE A 7 2.81 3.91 1.40
N THR A 8 3.95 4.41 0.94
CA THR A 8 4.63 5.55 1.56
C THR A 8 5.08 6.61 0.55
N GLY A 9 5.21 7.84 0.99
CA GLY A 9 5.78 8.95 0.22
C GLY A 9 5.50 10.30 0.86
N LYS A 10 5.72 11.38 0.11
CA LYS A 10 5.40 12.74 0.54
C LYS A 10 3.89 12.93 0.71
N ASP A 11 3.48 13.79 1.63
CA ASP A 11 2.09 14.24 1.77
C ASP A 11 1.71 15.14 0.58
N ASP A 12 1.36 14.52 -0.54
CA ASP A 12 1.02 15.21 -1.79
C ASP A 12 -0.08 14.49 -2.58
N ALA A 13 -0.56 15.15 -3.65
CA ALA A 13 -1.58 14.58 -4.52
C ALA A 13 -1.16 13.24 -5.17
N LYS A 14 0.14 12.97 -5.33
CA LYS A 14 0.63 11.70 -5.88
C LYS A 14 0.47 10.57 -4.86
N PHE A 15 0.67 10.85 -3.57
CA PHE A 15 0.35 9.91 -2.51
C PHE A 15 -1.15 9.61 -2.47
N CYS A 16 -1.99 10.65 -2.43
CA CYS A 16 -3.45 10.48 -2.47
C CYS A 16 -3.90 9.62 -3.65
N ALA A 17 -3.40 9.90 -4.87
CA ALA A 17 -3.72 9.13 -6.06
C ALA A 17 -3.33 7.64 -5.96
N ARG A 18 -2.19 7.32 -5.34
CA ARG A 18 -1.77 5.92 -5.12
C ARG A 18 -2.68 5.18 -4.14
N VAL A 19 -3.09 5.84 -3.07
CA VAL A 19 -4.06 5.26 -2.11
C VAL A 19 -5.41 5.07 -2.78
N THR A 20 -5.94 6.09 -3.47
CA THR A 20 -7.20 5.98 -4.23
C THR A 20 -7.17 4.86 -5.26
N LYS A 21 -6.05 4.70 -5.99
CA LYS A 21 -5.89 3.59 -6.93
C LYS A 21 -5.99 2.24 -6.23
N ALA A 22 -5.32 2.05 -5.10
CA ALA A 22 -5.41 0.80 -4.35
C ALA A 22 -6.85 0.53 -3.88
N LEU A 23 -7.56 1.56 -3.39
CA LEU A 23 -8.97 1.42 -3.01
C LEU A 23 -9.85 0.99 -4.19
N ASN A 24 -9.64 1.58 -5.37
CA ASN A 24 -10.37 1.20 -6.59
C ASN A 24 -10.03 -0.22 -7.08
N GLU A 25 -8.86 -0.74 -6.74
CA GLU A 25 -8.45 -2.13 -7.01
C GLU A 25 -9.03 -3.13 -5.98
N GLY A 26 -9.89 -2.65 -5.08
CA GLY A 26 -10.58 -3.45 -4.07
C GLY A 26 -9.76 -3.67 -2.80
N TYR A 27 -8.68 -2.90 -2.58
CA TYR A 27 -8.04 -2.88 -1.27
C TYR A 27 -8.85 -2.03 -0.28
N GLU A 28 -8.67 -2.33 1.00
CA GLU A 28 -9.26 -1.61 2.12
C GLU A 28 -8.16 -0.98 2.97
N LEU A 29 -8.46 0.16 3.60
CA LEU A 29 -7.53 0.81 4.52
C LEU A 29 -7.35 -0.05 5.77
N TYR A 30 -6.10 -0.27 6.16
CA TYR A 30 -5.77 -0.91 7.43
C TYR A 30 -5.28 0.13 8.43
N GLY A 31 -6.17 0.51 9.35
CA GLY A 31 -5.86 1.46 10.41
C GLY A 31 -5.63 2.90 9.91
N LEU A 32 -5.09 3.71 10.82
CA LEU A 32 -4.80 5.12 10.57
C LEU A 32 -3.50 5.29 9.78
N PRO A 33 -3.37 6.37 8.98
CA PRO A 33 -2.12 6.71 8.34
C PRO A 33 -1.06 7.05 9.40
N THR A 34 0.21 6.79 9.06
CA THR A 34 1.37 7.26 9.82
C THR A 34 1.95 8.49 9.15
N MET A 35 2.47 9.43 9.95
CA MET A 35 3.09 10.66 9.45
C MET A 35 4.38 10.94 10.22
N THR A 36 5.41 11.37 9.52
CA THR A 36 6.68 11.82 10.10
C THR A 36 7.26 12.97 9.27
N PHE A 37 8.18 13.76 9.84
CA PHE A 37 8.86 14.84 9.12
C PHE A 37 10.33 14.47 8.95
N ASN A 38 10.83 14.49 7.71
CA ASN A 38 12.22 14.11 7.42
C ASN A 38 13.20 15.31 7.43
N GLY A 39 12.76 16.49 7.87
CA GLY A 39 13.54 17.73 7.81
C GLY A 39 13.27 18.60 6.58
N THR A 40 12.52 18.10 5.59
CA THR A 40 12.14 18.85 4.38
C THR A 40 10.66 18.69 4.04
N ASP A 41 10.16 17.46 4.07
CA ASP A 41 8.79 17.11 3.72
C ASP A 41 8.14 16.29 4.83
N VAL A 42 6.81 16.36 4.89
CA VAL A 42 6.01 15.40 5.64
C VAL A 42 5.94 14.11 4.82
N ILE A 43 6.39 13.01 5.42
CA ILE A 43 6.32 11.67 4.87
C ILE A 43 5.15 10.94 5.52
N VAL A 44 4.28 10.41 4.69
CA VAL A 44 3.08 9.69 5.08
C VAL A 44 3.18 8.22 4.69
N GLY A 45 2.52 7.38 5.48
CA GLY A 45 2.39 5.95 5.26
C GLY A 45 0.94 5.52 5.42
N GLN A 46 0.43 4.68 4.52
CA GLN A 46 -0.88 4.07 4.63
C GLN A 46 -0.77 2.57 4.33
N ALA A 47 -1.15 1.76 5.30
CA ALA A 47 -1.34 0.33 5.10
C ALA A 47 -2.67 0.07 4.40
N VAL A 48 -2.66 -0.80 3.41
CA VAL A 48 -3.87 -1.30 2.73
C VAL A 48 -3.82 -2.82 2.65
N MET A 49 -4.98 -3.45 2.75
CA MET A 49 -5.11 -4.90 2.68
C MET A 49 -6.22 -5.30 1.73
N LYS A 50 -6.07 -6.46 1.10
CA LYS A 50 -7.13 -7.07 0.31
C LYS A 50 -7.33 -8.51 0.77
N GLU A 51 -8.58 -8.87 1.06
CA GLU A 51 -8.96 -10.22 1.45
C GLU A 51 -9.35 -11.04 0.21
N GLN A 52 -9.33 -12.38 0.36
CA GLN A 52 -9.80 -13.33 -0.65
C GLN A 52 -9.19 -13.11 -2.06
N VAL A 53 -7.89 -12.80 -2.09
CA VAL A 53 -7.18 -12.50 -3.34
C VAL A 53 -6.82 -13.80 -4.05
N GLU A 54 -7.10 -13.86 -5.35
CA GLU A 54 -6.57 -14.89 -6.24
C GLU A 54 -5.10 -14.62 -6.52
N GLU A 55 -4.33 -15.68 -6.79
CA GLU A 55 -2.91 -15.53 -7.07
C GLU A 55 -2.65 -14.63 -8.28
N ALA A 56 -3.54 -14.65 -9.29
CA ALA A 56 -3.45 -13.78 -10.46
C ALA A 56 -3.46 -12.26 -10.12
N ASP A 57 -4.12 -11.86 -9.03
CA ASP A 57 -4.28 -10.46 -8.62
C ASP A 57 -3.12 -9.93 -7.76
N VAL A 58 -2.23 -10.82 -7.31
CA VAL A 58 -1.08 -10.42 -6.50
C VAL A 58 -0.03 -9.78 -7.41
N PRO A 59 0.49 -8.57 -7.08
CA PRO A 59 1.58 -7.96 -7.84
C PRO A 59 2.77 -8.91 -7.95
N GLN A 60 3.33 -9.08 -9.15
CA GLN A 60 4.39 -10.06 -9.40
C GLN A 60 5.59 -9.89 -8.46
N GLY A 61 6.06 -8.66 -8.25
CA GLY A 61 7.17 -8.42 -7.33
C GLY A 61 6.90 -8.80 -5.88
N LEU A 62 5.63 -8.90 -5.45
CA LEU A 62 5.30 -9.45 -4.13
C LEU A 62 5.33 -10.99 -4.15
N LYS A 63 4.90 -11.63 -5.23
CA LYS A 63 5.01 -13.09 -5.39
C LYS A 63 6.46 -13.54 -5.36
N ASP A 64 7.31 -12.86 -6.13
CA ASP A 64 8.73 -13.19 -6.26
C ASP A 64 9.46 -13.14 -4.90
N GLU A 65 9.06 -12.25 -3.99
CA GLU A 65 9.61 -12.19 -2.63
C GLU A 65 9.01 -13.23 -1.67
N LEU A 66 7.74 -13.59 -1.85
CA LEU A 66 7.09 -14.65 -1.05
C LEU A 66 7.67 -16.04 -1.34
N GLU A 67 8.07 -16.33 -2.59
CA GLU A 67 8.70 -17.61 -2.96
C GLU A 67 10.08 -17.83 -2.34
N LYS A 68 10.75 -16.77 -1.88
CA LYS A 68 12.09 -16.83 -1.27
C LYS A 68 12.07 -17.09 0.24
N LEU A 69 10.90 -17.02 0.87
CA LEU A 69 10.69 -17.24 2.31
C LEU A 69 10.46 -18.73 2.59
#